data_AF-A0A967H394-F1
#
_entry.id   AF-A0A967H394-F1
#
_cell.length_a   1.000
_cell.length_b   1.000
_cell.length_c   1.000
_cell.angle_alpha   90.00
_cell.angle_beta   90.00
_cell.angle_gamma   90.00
#
_symmetry.space_group_name_H-M   'P 1'
#
loop_
_entity.id
_entity.type
_entity.pdbx_description
1 polymer ?
#
loop_
_entity_poly.entity_id
_entity_poly.type
_entity_poly.pdbx_seq_one_letter_code
_entity_poly.pdbx_strand_id
1 'polypeptide(L)'
;MIGGRRYEVFADLAAWKRFKERSWNSLKMVEPLTPRFGFKLAFENHNDWRTEELLDLLNRLESEAVGATFDFGNNLALLEDPHEVCEALAPFILSTHVKDMGVEAHEDGFLLSEVPLGDGVLDLKRLVRTCA
;
A
#
# COMPACT_ATOMS: atom_id res chain seq x y z
N MET A 1 1.40 1.00 10.37
CA MET A 1 0.09 0.76 9.75
C MET A 1 -1.00 0.82 10.80
N ILE A 2 -2.22 1.14 10.39
CA ILE A 2 -3.41 0.99 11.22
C ILE A 2 -3.94 -0.45 11.12
N GLY A 3 -4.72 -0.91 12.10
CA GLY A 3 -5.31 -2.27 12.10
C GLY A 3 -6.72 -2.35 11.50
N GLY A 4 -7.21 -1.28 10.88
CA GLY A 4 -8.59 -1.18 10.41
C GLY A 4 -8.70 -0.15 9.28
N ARG A 5 -9.91 0.37 9.02
CA ARG A 5 -10.12 1.30 7.90
C ARG A 5 -9.82 2.74 8.30
N ARG A 6 -9.32 3.54 7.35
CA ARG A 6 -8.97 4.95 7.58
C ARG A 6 -10.09 5.76 8.23
N TYR A 7 -11.33 5.56 7.80
CA TYR A 7 -12.51 6.28 8.32
C TYR A 7 -13.04 5.75 9.66
N GLU A 8 -12.62 4.55 10.08
CA GLU A 8 -12.94 3.99 11.41
C GLU A 8 -11.89 4.43 12.45
N VAL A 9 -10.64 4.60 12.01
CA VAL A 9 -9.51 4.89 12.90
C VAL A 9 -9.30 6.39 13.13
N PHE A 10 -9.53 7.23 12.12
CA PHE A 10 -9.27 8.67 12.23
C PHE A 10 -10.56 9.47 12.31
N ALA A 11 -10.76 10.14 13.45
CA ALA A 11 -11.93 11.01 13.67
C ALA A 11 -11.95 12.26 12.78
N ASP A 12 -10.77 12.72 12.33
CA ASP A 12 -10.64 13.90 11.47
C ASP A 12 -9.35 13.86 10.62
N LEU A 13 -9.26 14.81 9.68
CA LEU A 13 -8.08 14.96 8.81
C LEU A 13 -6.79 15.27 9.60
N ALA A 14 -6.89 15.94 10.75
CA ALA A 14 -5.72 16.28 11.55
C ALA A 14 -5.12 15.03 12.22
N ALA A 15 -5.96 14.09 12.67
CA ALA A 15 -5.57 12.80 13.21
C ALA A 15 -4.83 11.97 12.16
N TRP A 16 -5.33 11.94 10.93
CA TRP A 16 -4.64 11.34 9.79
C TRP A 16 -3.27 11.97 9.56
N LYS A 17 -3.19 13.30 9.48
CA LYS A 17 -1.92 14.02 9.27
C LYS A 17 -0.89 13.72 10.36
N ARG A 18 -1.32 13.68 11.63
CA ARG A 18 -0.45 13.28 12.76
C ARG A 18 0.04 11.84 12.61
N PHE A 19 -0.79 10.92 12.13
CA PHE A 19 -0.37 9.54 11.87
C PHE A 19 0.66 9.46 10.72
N LYS A 20 0.44 10.17 9.61
CA LYS A 20 1.42 10.26 8.51
C LYS A 20 2.77 10.77 9.00
N GLU A 21 2.76 11.84 9.80
CA GLU A 21 3.99 12.43 10.34
C GLU A 21 4.73 11.47 11.29
N ARG A 22 4.00 10.73 12.14
CA ARG A 22 4.62 9.68 12.97
C ARG A 22 5.22 8.56 12.13
N SER A 23 4.54 8.14 11.06
CA SER A 23 5.04 7.11 10.14
C SER A 23 6.32 7.58 9.44
N TRP A 24 6.34 8.81 8.94
CA TRP A 24 7.52 9.45 8.36
C TRP A 24 8.70 9.51 9.34
N ASN A 25 8.44 9.96 10.58
CA ASN A 25 9.49 10.01 11.59
C ASN A 25 10.02 8.62 11.95
N SER A 26 9.16 7.60 11.96
CA SER A 26 9.58 6.21 12.20
C SER A 26 10.48 5.70 11.07
N LEU A 27 10.12 5.98 9.82
CA LEU A 27 10.93 5.61 8.66
C LEU A 27 12.32 6.25 8.69
N LYS A 28 12.41 7.56 8.96
CA LYS A 28 13.71 8.24 9.11
C LYS A 28 14.59 7.67 10.23
N MET A 29 13.99 7.11 11.28
CA MET A 29 14.75 6.51 12.38
C MET A 29 15.31 5.12 12.00
N VAL A 30 14.54 4.34 11.23
CA VAL A 30 14.94 2.97 10.87
C VAL A 30 15.79 2.92 9.60
N GLU A 31 15.61 3.86 8.67
CA GLU A 31 16.34 3.90 7.39
C GLU A 31 17.86 3.78 7.59
N PRO A 32 18.53 4.53 8.49
CA PRO A 32 19.99 4.41 8.66
C PRO A 32 20.44 3.06 9.23
N LEU A 33 19.53 2.31 9.83
CA LEU A 33 19.80 0.98 10.37
C LEU A 33 19.76 -0.10 9.28
N THR A 34 19.03 0.14 8.19
CA THR A 34 18.88 -0.82 7.08
C THR A 34 20.24 -1.20 6.46
N PRO A 35 21.12 -0.27 6.01
CA PRO A 35 22.44 -0.64 5.49
C PRO A 35 23.38 -1.15 6.59
N ARG A 36 23.22 -0.67 7.84
CA ARG A 36 24.06 -1.07 8.97
C ARG A 36 23.91 -2.55 9.32
N PHE A 37 22.70 -3.09 9.21
CA PHE A 37 22.38 -4.47 9.55
C PHE A 37 22.11 -5.35 8.32
N GLY A 38 22.17 -4.78 7.11
CA GLY A 38 22.07 -5.53 5.86
C GLY A 38 20.66 -6.05 5.56
N PHE A 39 19.61 -5.33 5.95
CA PHE A 39 18.23 -5.66 5.60
C PHE A 39 17.59 -4.54 4.78
N LYS A 40 16.55 -4.87 4.00
CA LYS A 40 15.68 -3.88 3.35
C LYS A 40 14.36 -3.77 4.09
N LEU A 41 13.74 -2.59 4.04
CA LEU A 41 12.43 -2.33 4.63
C LEU A 41 11.40 -2.05 3.53
N ALA A 42 10.30 -2.79 3.54
CA ALA A 42 9.21 -2.63 2.59
C ALA A 42 7.97 -2.09 3.31
N PHE A 43 7.56 -0.86 2.99
CA PHE A 43 6.38 -0.21 3.55
C PHE A 43 5.14 -0.59 2.73
N GLU A 44 4.16 -1.22 3.35
CA GLU A 44 2.99 -1.72 2.63
C GLU A 44 2.08 -0.57 2.15
N ASN A 45 1.54 -0.69 0.92
CA ASN A 45 0.45 0.14 0.39
C ASN A 45 -0.91 -0.18 1.07
N HIS A 46 -0.90 -0.29 2.39
CA HIS A 46 -2.09 -0.61 3.16
C HIS A 46 -3.21 0.42 2.92
N ASN A 47 -4.45 0.02 3.18
CA ASN A 47 -5.67 0.77 2.85
C ASN A 47 -5.84 2.14 3.54
N ASP A 48 -4.82 2.61 4.28
CA ASP A 48 -4.70 3.96 4.81
C ASP A 48 -3.95 4.92 3.87
N TRP A 49 -3.10 4.42 2.97
CA TRP A 49 -2.26 5.22 2.08
C TRP A 49 -2.78 5.24 0.64
N ARG A 50 -3.11 6.42 0.14
CA ARG A 50 -3.29 6.63 -1.30
C ARG A 50 -1.94 6.51 -2.01
N THR A 51 -1.97 6.11 -3.28
CA THR A 51 -0.77 5.89 -4.11
C THR A 51 0.16 7.10 -4.09
N GLU A 52 -0.39 8.30 -4.32
CA GLU A 52 0.38 9.55 -4.30
C GLU A 52 1.01 9.85 -2.93
N GLU A 53 0.32 9.51 -1.83
CA GLU A 53 0.83 9.72 -0.47
C GLU A 53 2.02 8.80 -0.17
N LEU A 54 1.97 7.56 -0.66
CA LEU A 54 3.07 6.61 -0.51
C LEU A 54 4.25 6.97 -1.44
N LEU A 55 3.97 7.37 -2.67
CA LEU A 55 5.00 7.84 -3.60
C LEU A 55 5.74 9.07 -3.06
N ASP A 56 5.03 10.07 -2.53
CA ASP A 56 5.66 11.25 -1.91
C ASP A 56 6.61 10.80 -0.79
N LEU A 57 6.17 9.89 0.06
CA LEU A 57 6.95 9.38 1.19
C LEU A 57 8.22 8.63 0.74
N LEU A 58 8.11 7.75 -0.26
CA LEU A 58 9.23 6.96 -0.76
C LEU A 58 10.24 7.85 -1.52
N ASN A 59 9.74 8.74 -2.38
CA ASN A 59 10.58 9.68 -3.12
C ASN A 59 11.34 10.62 -2.18
N ARG A 60 10.69 11.14 -1.14
CA ARG A 60 11.34 12.04 -0.17
C ARG A 60 12.36 11.36 0.73
N LEU A 61 12.27 10.05 0.91
CA LEU A 61 13.24 9.30 1.71
C LEU A 61 14.53 9.05 0.95
N GLU A 62 14.48 8.97 -0.39
CA GLU A 62 15.63 8.78 -1.28
C GLU A 62 16.54 7.59 -0.87
N SER A 63 15.95 6.50 -0.36
CA SER A 63 16.68 5.34 0.16
C SER A 63 16.56 4.13 -0.76
N GLU A 64 17.68 3.53 -1.16
CA GLU A 64 17.72 2.28 -1.92
C GLU A 64 17.33 1.05 -1.08
N ALA A 65 17.39 1.18 0.25
CA ALA A 65 17.10 0.11 1.19
C ALA A 65 15.66 0.14 1.70
N VAL A 66 14.90 1.19 1.39
CA VAL A 66 13.49 1.33 1.75
C VAL A 66 12.63 1.44 0.50
N GLY A 67 11.62 0.57 0.41
CA GLY A 67 10.69 0.52 -0.71
C GLY A 67 9.29 0.15 -0.26
N ALA A 68 8.53 -0.49 -1.13
CA ALA A 68 7.14 -0.86 -0.91
C ALA A 68 6.93 -2.37 -0.81
N THR A 69 6.02 -2.78 0.07
CA THR A 69 5.33 -4.07 -0.10
C THR A 69 4.07 -3.77 -0.89
N PHE A 70 3.98 -4.23 -2.14
CA PHE A 70 2.78 -4.05 -2.94
C PHE A 70 1.81 -5.21 -2.70
N ASP A 71 0.76 -4.91 -1.95
CA ASP A 71 -0.41 -5.72 -1.81
C ASP A 71 -1.39 -5.42 -2.95
N PHE A 72 -1.78 -6.47 -3.68
CA PHE A 72 -2.54 -6.37 -4.91
C PHE A 72 -3.94 -5.79 -4.76
N GLY A 73 -4.53 -5.82 -3.55
CA GLY A 73 -5.94 -5.47 -3.34
C GLY A 73 -6.19 -4.27 -2.46
N ASN A 74 -5.20 -3.80 -1.67
CA ASN A 74 -5.45 -2.82 -0.61
C ASN A 74 -6.02 -1.48 -1.11
N ASN A 75 -5.52 -0.96 -2.24
CA ASN A 75 -5.95 0.34 -2.76
C ASN A 75 -7.35 0.33 -3.41
N LEU A 76 -7.98 -0.84 -3.64
CA LEU A 76 -9.40 -0.89 -4.04
C LEU A 76 -10.30 -0.24 -2.98
N ALA A 77 -9.95 -0.37 -1.69
CA ALA A 77 -10.68 0.28 -0.60
C ALA A 77 -10.60 1.82 -0.65
N LEU A 78 -9.66 2.36 -1.44
CA LEU A 78 -9.45 3.79 -1.66
C LEU A 78 -9.91 4.27 -3.04
N LEU A 79 -10.60 3.40 -3.79
CA LEU A 79 -11.11 3.62 -5.14
C LEU A 79 -10.00 3.91 -6.17
N GLU A 80 -8.84 3.28 -6.02
CA GLU A 80 -7.75 3.36 -6.99
C GLU A 80 -7.66 2.06 -7.80
N ASP A 81 -7.29 2.15 -9.08
CA ASP A 81 -7.08 0.97 -9.93
C ASP A 81 -5.79 0.25 -9.49
N PRO A 82 -5.85 -1.03 -9.07
CA PRO A 82 -4.68 -1.77 -8.62
C PRO A 82 -3.55 -1.89 -9.65
N HIS A 83 -3.86 -1.87 -10.95
CA HIS A 83 -2.86 -1.93 -11.99
C HIS A 83 -2.13 -0.61 -12.14
N GLU A 84 -2.83 0.52 -12.02
CA GLU A 84 -2.21 1.84 -11.99
C GLU A 84 -1.36 2.02 -10.73
N VAL A 85 -1.85 1.55 -9.58
CA VAL A 85 -1.07 1.54 -8.33
C VAL A 85 0.20 0.70 -8.50
N CYS A 86 0.08 -0.49 -9.10
CA CYS A 86 1.21 -1.37 -9.36
C CYS A 86 2.25 -0.72 -10.27
N GLU A 87 1.83 -0.10 -11.37
CA GLU A 87 2.73 0.60 -12.31
C GLU A 87 3.44 1.78 -11.64
N ALA A 88 2.71 2.54 -10.83
CA ALA A 88 3.25 3.67 -10.09
C ALA A 88 4.28 3.24 -9.03
N LEU A 89 4.01 2.16 -8.30
CA LEU A 89 4.89 1.67 -7.24
C LEU A 89 6.01 0.75 -7.74
N ALA A 90 5.93 0.22 -8.97
CA ALA A 90 6.88 -0.75 -9.53
C ALA A 90 8.36 -0.41 -9.27
N PRO A 91 8.83 0.85 -9.42
CA PRO A 91 10.23 1.20 -9.14
C PRO A 91 10.67 0.99 -7.68
N PHE A 92 9.72 0.90 -6.75
CA PHE A 92 9.95 0.80 -5.31
C PHE A 92 9.61 -0.59 -4.74
N ILE A 93 9.03 -1.50 -5.52
CA ILE A 93 8.55 -2.80 -5.00
C ILE A 93 9.74 -3.65 -4.54
N LEU A 94 9.71 -4.03 -3.26
CA LEU A 94 10.68 -4.95 -2.64
C LEU A 94 10.06 -6.29 -2.25
N SER A 95 8.74 -6.31 -2.06
CA SER A 95 7.95 -7.49 -1.71
C SER A 95 6.52 -7.31 -2.20
N THR A 96 5.76 -8.39 -2.28
CA THR A 96 4.34 -8.35 -2.63
C THR A 96 3.49 -9.21 -1.71
N HIS A 97 2.24 -8.80 -1.51
CA HIS A 97 1.19 -9.68 -1.01
C HIS A 97 0.25 -9.99 -2.17
N VAL A 98 0.21 -11.27 -2.57
CA VAL A 98 -0.65 -11.72 -3.66
C VAL A 98 -2.01 -12.09 -3.09
N LYS A 99 -3.03 -11.38 -3.53
CA LYS A 99 -4.43 -11.69 -3.25
C LYS A 99 -5.31 -11.36 -4.44
N ASP A 100 -6.51 -11.90 -4.43
CA ASP A 100 -7.56 -11.57 -5.38
C ASP A 100 -8.77 -11.04 -4.63
N MET A 101 -9.54 -10.19 -5.29
CA MET A 101 -10.54 -9.35 -4.64
C MET A 101 -11.89 -9.49 -5.34
N GLY A 102 -12.92 -9.79 -4.56
CA GLY A 102 -14.31 -9.71 -5.00
C GLY A 102 -14.88 -8.32 -4.73
N VAL A 103 -15.59 -7.77 -5.70
CA VAL A 103 -16.29 -6.48 -5.59
C VAL A 103 -17.74 -6.66 -6.05
N GLU A 104 -18.69 -6.19 -5.24
CA GLU A 104 -20.12 -6.24 -5.57
C GLU A 104 -20.77 -4.90 -5.28
N ALA A 105 -21.67 -4.45 -6.16
CA ALA A 105 -22.44 -3.23 -5.92
C ALA A 105 -23.37 -3.39 -4.70
N HIS A 106 -23.49 -2.34 -3.90
CA HIS A 106 -24.37 -2.29 -2.74
C HIS A 106 -25.15 -0.96 -2.75
N GLU A 107 -26.32 -0.92 -2.13
CA GLU A 107 -27.15 0.29 -2.10
C GLU A 107 -26.40 1.52 -1.52
N ASP A 108 -25.54 1.28 -0.54
CA ASP A 108 -24.69 2.29 0.10
C ASP A 108 -23.25 2.38 -0.47
N GLY A 109 -22.97 1.72 -1.60
CA GLY A 109 -21.64 1.72 -2.22
C GLY A 109 -21.25 0.37 -2.81
N PHE A 110 -20.28 -0.31 -2.20
CA PHE A 110 -19.81 -1.62 -2.66
C PHE A 110 -19.37 -2.52 -1.50
N LEU A 111 -19.55 -3.82 -1.68
CA LEU A 111 -18.93 -4.85 -0.86
C LEU A 111 -17.54 -5.15 -1.42
N LEU A 112 -16.59 -5.37 -0.53
CA LEU A 112 -15.21 -5.72 -0.86
C LEU A 112 -14.76 -6.87 0.03
N SER A 113 -14.25 -7.94 -0.57
CA SER A 113 -13.72 -9.09 0.17
C SER A 113 -12.57 -9.74 -0.58
N GLU A 114 -11.70 -10.43 0.15
CA GLU A 114 -10.68 -11.31 -0.43
C GLU A 114 -11.36 -12.61 -0.88
N VAL A 115 -11.00 -13.09 -2.06
CA VAL A 115 -11.56 -14.32 -2.65
C VAL A 115 -10.43 -15.26 -3.09
N PRO A 116 -10.71 -16.55 -3.37
CA PRO A 116 -9.70 -17.44 -3.93
C PRO A 116 -9.05 -16.84 -5.19
N LEU A 117 -7.75 -17.10 -5.37
CA LEU A 117 -7.00 -16.56 -6.51
C LEU A 117 -7.59 -17.03 -7.85
N GLY A 118 -7.96 -16.09 -8.71
CA GLY A 118 -8.57 -16.35 -10.01
C GLY A 118 -10.09 -16.24 -10.03
N ASP A 119 -10.72 -16.09 -8.87
CA ASP A 119 -12.17 -15.91 -8.74
C ASP A 119 -12.57 -14.44 -8.52
N GLY A 120 -11.59 -13.52 -8.46
CA GLY A 120 -11.83 -12.09 -8.26
C GLY A 120 -11.66 -11.23 -9.50
N VAL A 121 -11.57 -9.93 -9.28
CA VAL A 121 -11.59 -8.90 -10.34
C VAL A 121 -10.19 -8.49 -10.81
N LEU A 122 -9.12 -9.00 -10.19
CA LEU A 122 -7.76 -8.57 -10.51
C LEU A 122 -7.18 -9.35 -11.69
N ASP A 123 -6.50 -8.68 -12.63
CA ASP A 123 -5.65 -9.36 -13.61
C ASP A 123 -4.33 -9.75 -12.93
N LEU A 124 -4.37 -10.86 -12.19
CA LEU A 124 -3.23 -11.40 -11.45
C LEU A 124 -2.02 -11.63 -12.36
N LYS A 125 -2.22 -12.02 -13.62
CA LYS A 125 -1.12 -12.25 -14.58
C LYS A 125 -0.45 -10.94 -14.98
N ARG A 126 -1.22 -9.85 -15.14
CA ARG A 126 -0.66 -8.51 -15.37
C ARG A 126 0.10 -8.03 -14.14
N LEU A 127 -0.50 -8.09 -12.95
CA LEU A 127 0.12 -7.63 -11.71
C LEU A 127 1.45 -8.36 -11.44
N VAL A 128 1.46 -9.69 -11.55
CA VAL A 128 2.71 -10.47 -11.39
C VAL A 128 3.78 -10.08 -12.42
N ARG A 129 3.40 -9.82 -13.67
CA ARG A 129 4.36 -9.38 -14.71
C ARG A 129 4.92 -7.98 -14.44
N THR A 130 4.14 -7.09 -13.85
CA THR A 130 4.59 -5.73 -13.54
C THR A 130 5.48 -5.71 -12.29
N CYS A 131 5.27 -6.62 -11.33
CA CYS A 131 6.08 -6.70 -10.11
C CYS A 131 7.37 -7.51 -10.23
N ALA A 132 7.54 -8.32 -11.29
CA ALA A 132 8.68 -9.23 -11.49
C ALA A 132 9.82 -8.56 -12.28
#